data_AF-A0A0D3AH16-F1
#
_entry.id   AF-A0A0D3AH16-F1
#
_cell.length_a   1.000
_cell.length_b   1.000
_cell.length_c   1.000
_cell.angle_alpha   90.00
_cell.angle_beta   90.00
_cell.angle_gamma   90.00
#
_symmetry.space_group_name_H-M   'P 1'
#
loop_
_entity.id
_entity.type
_entity.pdbx_description
1 polymer ?
#
loop_
_entity_poly.entity_id
_entity_poly.type
_entity_poly.pdbx_seq_one_letter_code
_entity_poly.pdbx_strand_id
1 'polypeptide(L)' 'MAIVTAKHISHIQATVVCAKSNGVQIRIRSGGHDYEGLSYISSVPFVILDMFNLRSITVDVPSKQAWVQAGATLGELYTK' A
#
# COMPACT_ATOMS: atom_id res chain seq x y z
N MET A 1 -10.58 -14.90 -1.88
CA MET A 1 -9.68 -13.73 -2.02
C MET A 1 -10.33 -12.56 -1.33
N ALA A 2 -9.60 -11.83 -0.48
CA ALA A 2 -10.09 -10.61 0.16
C ALA A 2 -9.13 -9.45 -0.14
N ILE A 3 -9.66 -8.23 -0.17
CA ILE A 3 -8.88 -7.00 -0.36
C ILE A 3 -9.10 -6.12 0.86
N VAL A 4 -8.02 -5.77 1.55
CA VAL A 4 -8.04 -4.79 2.63
C VAL A 4 -7.54 -3.46 2.10
N THR A 5 -8.44 -2.50 1.93
CA THR A 5 -8.10 -1.13 1.51
C THR A 5 -7.78 -0.29 2.74
N ALA A 6 -6.49 -0.13 3.05
CA ALA A 6 -6.06 0.58 4.25
C ALA A 6 -6.43 2.06 4.16
N LYS A 7 -7.17 2.57 5.16
CA LYS A 7 -7.51 3.99 5.31
C LYS A 7 -6.75 4.66 6.45
N HIS A 8 -6.22 3.85 7.36
CA HIS A 8 -5.44 4.28 8.51
C HIS A 8 -4.26 3.33 8.71
N ILE A 9 -3.17 3.81 9.31
CA ILE A 9 -1.95 3.01 9.53
C ILE A 9 -2.25 1.74 10.35
N SER A 10 -3.18 1.83 11.29
CA SER A 10 -3.61 0.66 12.09
C SER A 10 -4.22 -0.47 11.26
N HIS A 11 -4.80 -0.18 10.09
CA HIS A 11 -5.33 -1.22 9.20
C HIS A 11 -4.19 -2.06 8.61
N ILE A 12 -3.03 -1.44 8.32
CA ILE A 12 -1.83 -2.16 7.86
C ILE A 12 -1.35 -3.09 8.96
N GLN A 13 -1.20 -2.56 10.18
CA GLN A 13 -0.73 -3.32 11.35
C GLN A 13 -1.64 -4.53 11.60
N ALA A 14 -2.96 -4.30 11.66
CA ALA A 14 -3.95 -5.37 11.85
C ALA A 14 -3.88 -6.40 10.71
N THR A 15 -3.78 -5.97 9.45
CA THR A 15 -3.70 -6.89 8.30
C THR A 15 -2.46 -7.78 8.39
N VAL A 16 -1.30 -7.20 8.73
CA VAL A 16 -0.04 -7.97 8.85
C VAL A 16 -0.13 -8.98 9.98
N VAL A 17 -0.63 -8.57 11.16
CA VAL A 17 -0.78 -9.46 12.32
C VAL A 17 -1.78 -10.57 12.02
N CYS A 18 -2.97 -10.24 11.52
CA CYS A 18 -4.00 -11.23 11.20
C CYS A 18 -3.54 -12.21 10.11
N ALA A 19 -2.91 -11.74 9.03
CA ALA A 19 -2.41 -12.62 7.98
C ALA A 19 -1.35 -13.58 8.51
N LYS A 20 -0.42 -13.09 9.33
CA LYS A 20 0.60 -13.92 9.99
C LYS A 20 -0.04 -14.98 10.89
N SER A 21 -0.98 -14.59 11.76
CA SER A 21 -1.66 -15.51 12.67
C SER A 21 -2.47 -16.59 11.96
N ASN A 22 -2.95 -16.31 10.74
CA ASN A 22 -3.74 -17.26 9.94
C ASN A 22 -2.92 -17.97 8.85
N GLY A 23 -1.60 -17.75 8.77
CA GLY A 23 -0.75 -18.37 7.75
C GLY A 23 -1.08 -17.97 6.30
N VAL A 24 -1.69 -16.81 6.09
CA VAL A 24 -2.11 -16.31 4.78
C VAL A 24 -1.05 -15.36 4.23
N GLN A 25 -0.68 -15.50 2.95
CA GLN A 25 0.26 -14.57 2.33
C GLN A 25 -0.38 -13.20 2.09
N ILE A 26 0.47 -12.16 2.10
CA ILE A 26 0.05 -10.80 1.75
C ILE A 26 0.65 -10.45 0.40
N ARG A 27 -0.13 -9.80 -0.45
CA ARG A 27 0.35 -9.02 -1.59
C ARG A 27 0.07 -7.55 -1.35
N ILE A 28 1.11 -6.73 -1.40
CA ILE A 28 0.98 -5.30 -1.12
C ILE A 28 0.87 -4.57 -2.46
N ARG A 29 -0.18 -3.77 -2.61
CA ARG A 29 -0.42 -3.00 -3.82
C ARG A 29 -0.49 -1.51 -3.52
N SER A 30 0.38 -0.75 -4.19
CA SER A 30 0.29 0.71 -4.33
C SER A 30 -0.43 1.02 -5.65
N GLY A 31 0.28 1.50 -6.68
CA GLY A 31 -0.28 1.75 -8.01
C GLY A 31 -0.50 0.51 -8.90
N GLY A 32 0.04 -0.66 -8.52
CA GLY A 32 -0.23 -1.92 -9.22
C GLY A 32 0.49 -2.13 -10.55
N HIS A 33 1.59 -1.41 -10.79
CA HIS A 33 2.38 -1.49 -12.05
C HIS A 33 3.43 -2.62 -12.07
N ASP A 34 3.21 -3.68 -11.30
CA ASP A 34 4.08 -4.85 -11.40
C ASP A 34 3.79 -5.57 -12.73
N TYR A 35 4.78 -5.66 -13.63
CA TYR A 35 4.57 -6.23 -14.96
C TYR A 35 4.14 -7.70 -14.93
N GLU A 36 4.58 -8.44 -13.91
CA GLU A 36 4.22 -9.84 -13.70
C GLU A 36 3.02 -10.00 -12.76
N GLY A 37 2.40 -8.88 -12.36
CA GLY A 37 1.23 -8.84 -11.48
C GLY A 37 1.49 -9.29 -10.03
N LEU A 38 2.74 -9.39 -9.58
CA LEU A 38 3.11 -9.93 -8.27
C LEU A 38 2.48 -9.16 -7.09
N SER A 39 2.06 -7.91 -7.29
CA SER A 39 1.33 -7.12 -6.27
C SER A 39 -0.12 -7.55 -6.04
N TYR A 40 -0.69 -8.42 -6.89
CA TYR A 40 -2.09 -8.87 -6.79
C TYR A 40 -2.35 -10.32 -7.22
N ILE A 41 -1.31 -11.10 -7.55
CA ILE A 41 -1.42 -12.55 -7.83
C ILE A 41 -0.61 -13.39 -6.84
N SER A 42 -1.04 -14.63 -6.65
CA SER A 42 -0.34 -15.64 -5.85
C SER A 42 -0.81 -17.04 -6.24
N SER A 43 0.09 -18.02 -6.19
CA SER A 43 -0.24 -19.45 -6.34
C SER A 43 -0.78 -20.09 -5.07
N VAL A 44 -0.68 -19.39 -3.93
CA VAL A 44 -1.17 -19.83 -2.61
C VAL A 44 -2.21 -18.85 -2.05
N PRO A 45 -3.08 -19.25 -1.11
CA PRO A 45 -4.05 -18.37 -0.50
C PRO A 45 -3.43 -17.07 0.02
N PHE A 46 -4.06 -15.95 -0.34
CA PHE A 46 -3.52 -14.62 -0.03
C PHE A 46 -4.62 -13.57 0.15
N VAL A 47 -4.22 -12.45 0.75
CA VAL A 47 -4.97 -11.20 0.81
C VAL A 47 -4.19 -10.10 0.11
N ILE A 48 -4.90 -9.16 -0.52
CA ILE A 48 -4.29 -7.94 -1.03
C ILE A 48 -4.40 -6.88 0.07
N LEU A 49 -3.26 -6.33 0.48
CA LEU A 49 -3.20 -5.09 1.26
C LEU A 49 -3.04 -3.94 0.27
N ASP A 50 -4.14 -3.25 0.03
CA ASP A 50 -4.21 -2.14 -0.92
C ASP A 50 -4.01 -0.82 -0.19
N MET A 51 -2.98 -0.08 -0.62
CA MET A 51 -2.50 1.15 -0.01
C MET A 51 -3.11 2.40 -0.63
N PHE A 52 -3.97 2.28 -1.67
CA PHE A 52 -4.45 3.38 -2.51
C PHE A 52 -5.04 4.59 -1.76
N ASN A 53 -5.68 4.38 -0.59
CA ASN A 53 -6.24 5.50 0.17
C ASN A 53 -5.20 6.25 1.02
N LEU A 54 -4.00 5.69 1.22
CA LEU A 54 -2.90 6.32 1.96
C LEU A 54 -1.99 7.06 0.98
N ARG A 55 -2.44 8.23 0.53
CA ARG A 55 -1.80 9.05 -0.52
C ARG A 55 -1.55 10.50 -0.11
N SER A 56 -1.51 10.78 1.18
CA SER A 56 -1.14 12.11 1.67
C SER A 56 0.29 12.45 1.25
N ILE A 57 0.48 13.69 0.81
CA ILE A 57 1.78 14.26 0.46
C ILE A 57 1.92 15.58 1.21
N THR A 58 2.97 15.68 2.03
CA THR A 58 3.34 16.89 2.76
C THR A 58 4.72 17.34 2.30
N VAL A 59 4.84 18.58 1.82
CA VAL A 59 6.11 19.16 1.32
C VAL A 59 6.57 20.25 2.27
N ASP A 60 7.80 20.14 2.74
CA ASP A 60 8.51 21.17 3.50
C ASP A 60 9.52 21.86 2.57
N VAL A 61 9.12 23.00 2.04
CA VAL A 61 9.92 23.80 1.10
C VAL A 61 11.21 24.33 1.74
N PRO A 62 11.19 24.92 2.96
CA PRO A 62 12.40 25.33 3.66
C PRO A 62 13.46 24.23 3.77
N SER A 63 13.07 23.02 4.19
CA SER A 63 14.03 21.91 4.34
C SER A 63 14.26 21.10 3.07
N LYS A 64 13.54 21.40 1.98
CA LYS A 64 13.56 20.67 0.70
C LYS A 64 13.25 19.18 0.85
N GLN A 65 12.30 18.84 1.72
CA GLN A 65 11.88 17.46 2.00
C GLN A 65 10.39 17.27 1.74
N ALA A 66 9.99 16.01 1.51
CA ALA A 66 8.59 15.64 1.40
C ALA A 66 8.33 14.30 2.11
N TRP A 67 7.18 14.21 2.77
CA TRP A 67 6.64 12.97 3.30
C TRP A 67 5.50 12.52 2.39
N VAL A 68 5.71 11.37 1.75
CA VAL A 68 4.80 10.81 0.75
C VAL A 68 4.31 9.47 1.26
N GLN A 69 3.00 9.32 1.42
CA GLN A 69 2.43 8.03 1.80
C GLN A 69 2.49 7.03 0.63
N ALA A 70 2.62 5.75 0.95
CA ALA A 70 2.97 4.69 0.00
C ALA A 70 1.93 4.44 -1.12
N GLY A 71 0.70 4.90 -0.96
CA GLY A 71 -0.35 4.82 -1.98
C GLY A 71 -0.36 5.96 -2.98
N ALA A 72 0.43 7.02 -2.76
CA ALA A 72 0.52 8.14 -3.69
C ALA A 72 1.23 7.71 -4.99
N THR A 73 0.72 8.18 -6.11
CA THR A 73 1.29 7.96 -7.44
C THR A 73 2.32 9.04 -7.79
N LEU A 74 3.19 8.75 -8.78
CA LEU A 74 4.12 9.76 -9.29
C LEU A 74 3.40 10.99 -9.85
N GLY A 75 2.23 10.82 -10.48
CA GLY A 75 1.43 11.94 -11.00
C GLY A 75 0.94 12.86 -9.89
N GLU A 76 0.49 12.31 -8.76
CA GLU A 76 0.10 13.11 -7.58
C GLU A 76 1.33 13.80 -6.95
N LEU A 77 2.49 13.15 -6.93
CA LEU A 77 3.72 13.74 -6.39
C LEU A 77 4.25 14.89 -7.25
N TYR A 78 4.25 14.76 -8.57
CA TYR A 78 4.77 15.80 -9.47
C TYR A 78 3.91 17.06 -9.53
N THR A 79 2.64 16.97 -9.14
CA THR A 79 1.68 18.08 -9.20
C THR A 79 1.50 18.78 -7.85
N LYS A 80 2.28 18.40 -6.84
CA LYS A 80 2.12 18.86 -5.46
C LYS A 80 2.85 20.15 -5.12
#